data_AF-A0AAD3CD80-F1
#
_entry.id   AF-A0AAD3CD80-F1
#
_cell.length_a   1.000
_cell.length_b   1.000
_cell.length_c   1.000
_cell.angle_alpha   90.00
_cell.angle_beta   90.00
_cell.angle_gamma   90.00
#
_symmetry.space_group_name_H-M   'P 1'
#
loop_
_entity.id
_entity.type
_entity.pdbx_description
1 polymer ?
#
loop_
_entity_poly.entity_id
_entity_poly.type
_entity_poly.pdbx_seq_one_letter_code
_entity_poly.pdbx_strand_id
1 'polypeptide(L)'
;MMFKFCSIAMALMAGAASANPFAAKTTPTNAKAEYNARLMAAAVPVRKLEEAADVEVDLTNYSLRFEKCQFVKSYSQDLAEEGASTVLSTSRFVLFRLCPSDTCSKSCNYNYGEYMVDMEEYLEIATDYRMEEQEEMCNTCEETCNNNAYYQADNADAEEEADGDADGERRKLAMSVDCDTCQSDCAKIENMEANYYLDATNFIKCQQIKEDDGYNGALYAGPICASQGAKIKIGVFKDEDCMFLDSSKDVETYLADENGNQMRLSHALLKTTYSTSECISCIEDVDADDDQAKANAGNKEVCAELYDAAAKCEMNHGFQGMSSANNYYAANQQANEELVCDFISSIKTGTYSQDGEIVIGGSRVYTKGGTRTTGGQKFALTFFILGTLGLAAYAAMLHSQLTKGGGPSLSAQGGAMA
;
A
#
# COMPACT_ATOMS: atom_id res chain seq x y z
N MET A 1 -92.45 -31.70 -2.17
CA MET A 1 -92.57 -32.45 -3.44
C MET A 1 -91.32 -32.21 -4.26
N MET A 2 -90.60 -33.31 -4.50
CA MET A 2 -89.72 -33.61 -5.65
C MET A 2 -88.76 -32.54 -6.20
N PHE A 3 -87.50 -32.69 -5.78
CA PHE A 3 -86.26 -32.77 -6.56
C PHE A 3 -86.31 -32.39 -8.05
N LYS A 4 -85.53 -31.36 -8.42
CA LYS A 4 -84.96 -31.19 -9.76
C LYS A 4 -83.45 -31.42 -9.69
N PHE A 5 -82.99 -32.39 -10.48
CA PHE A 5 -81.60 -32.81 -10.64
C PHE A 5 -80.96 -32.15 -11.87
N CYS A 6 -79.64 -31.97 -11.77
CA CYS A 6 -78.61 -31.96 -12.82
C CYS A 6 -78.72 -30.97 -13.99
N SER A 7 -77.73 -30.07 -14.09
CA SER A 7 -76.51 -30.38 -14.86
C SER A 7 -75.37 -29.41 -14.53
N ILE A 8 -74.19 -30.01 -14.42
CA ILE A 8 -72.91 -29.45 -14.01
C ILE A 8 -72.21 -28.83 -15.22
N ALA A 9 -71.74 -27.59 -15.10
CA ALA A 9 -70.71 -27.02 -15.96
C ALA A 9 -69.63 -26.41 -15.06
N MET A 10 -68.46 -27.07 -15.02
CA MET A 10 -67.27 -26.69 -14.28
C MET A 10 -66.64 -25.47 -14.95
N ALA A 11 -66.67 -24.32 -14.27
CA ALA A 11 -65.88 -23.15 -14.63
C ALA A 11 -64.48 -23.29 -14.01
N LEU A 12 -63.46 -23.49 -14.84
CA LEU A 12 -62.06 -23.34 -14.42
C LEU A 12 -61.76 -21.84 -14.33
N MET A 13 -61.60 -21.36 -13.10
CA MET A 13 -60.98 -20.06 -12.84
C MET A 13 -59.49 -20.17 -13.18
N ALA A 14 -59.05 -19.42 -14.20
CA ALA A 14 -57.64 -19.15 -14.41
C ALA A 14 -57.16 -18.22 -13.29
N GLY A 15 -56.27 -18.72 -12.43
CA GLY A 15 -55.56 -17.93 -11.46
C GLY A 15 -54.69 -16.88 -12.15
N ALA A 16 -54.83 -15.63 -11.71
CA ALA A 16 -53.91 -14.56 -12.04
C ALA A 16 -52.54 -14.88 -11.41
N ALA A 17 -51.57 -15.27 -12.23
CA ALA A 17 -50.17 -15.19 -11.86
C ALA A 17 -49.69 -13.77 -12.15
N SER A 18 -49.25 -13.09 -11.09
CA SER A 18 -48.63 -11.77 -11.12
C SER A 18 -47.45 -11.74 -12.10
N ALA A 19 -47.54 -10.91 -13.13
CA ALA A 19 -46.38 -10.52 -13.92
C ALA A 19 -45.44 -9.69 -13.02
N ASN A 20 -44.19 -10.14 -12.92
CA ASN A 20 -43.15 -9.45 -12.17
C ASN A 20 -42.81 -8.13 -12.91
N PRO A 21 -42.88 -6.94 -12.30
CA PRO A 21 -42.60 -5.67 -12.96
C PRO A 21 -41.11 -5.47 -13.29
N PHE A 22 -40.26 -6.46 -13.02
CA PHE A 22 -38.82 -6.44 -13.25
C PHE A 22 -38.36 -7.36 -14.40
N ALA A 23 -39.22 -7.67 -15.37
CA ALA A 23 -38.76 -8.30 -16.60
C ALA A 23 -37.95 -7.29 -17.44
N ALA A 24 -36.62 -7.44 -17.44
CA ALA A 24 -35.72 -6.60 -18.21
C ALA A 24 -36.05 -6.68 -19.71
N LYS A 25 -36.37 -5.51 -20.29
CA LYS A 25 -36.68 -5.36 -21.71
C LYS A 25 -35.36 -5.43 -22.49
N THR A 26 -35.13 -6.47 -23.28
CA THR A 26 -33.94 -6.60 -24.13
C THR A 26 -33.97 -5.57 -25.26
N THR A 27 -33.03 -4.62 -25.22
CA THR A 27 -32.77 -3.66 -26.30
C THR A 27 -31.97 -4.32 -27.44
N PRO A 28 -32.15 -3.92 -28.71
CA PRO A 28 -31.39 -4.48 -29.83
C PRO A 28 -29.91 -4.10 -29.71
N THR A 29 -29.03 -5.10 -29.78
CA THR A 29 -27.58 -4.97 -29.66
C THR A 29 -26.99 -4.23 -30.86
N ASN A 30 -26.30 -3.10 -30.60
CA ASN A 30 -25.44 -2.44 -31.58
C ASN A 30 -24.20 -3.31 -31.87
N ALA A 31 -23.63 -3.23 -33.09
CA ALA A 31 -22.44 -3.98 -33.50
C ALA A 31 -21.22 -3.83 -32.56
N LYS A 32 -21.18 -2.77 -31.75
CA LYS A 32 -20.18 -2.55 -30.69
C LYS A 32 -20.34 -3.51 -29.49
N ALA A 33 -21.58 -3.92 -29.18
CA ALA A 33 -21.89 -4.93 -28.18
C ALA A 33 -21.48 -6.34 -28.62
N GLU A 34 -21.53 -6.63 -29.93
CA GLU A 34 -21.12 -7.92 -30.49
C GLU A 34 -19.58 -8.09 -30.49
N TYR A 35 -18.83 -6.98 -30.70
CA TYR A 35 -17.37 -6.97 -30.55
C TYR A 35 -16.94 -7.17 -29.09
N ASN A 36 -17.57 -6.45 -28.15
CA ASN A 36 -17.30 -6.62 -26.72
C ASN A 36 -17.76 -8.00 -26.21
N ALA A 37 -18.87 -8.55 -26.72
CA ALA A 37 -19.31 -9.90 -26.39
C ALA A 37 -18.37 -10.98 -26.95
N ARG A 38 -17.72 -10.77 -28.11
CA ARG A 38 -16.66 -11.66 -28.61
C ARG A 38 -15.36 -11.56 -27.82
N LEU A 39 -15.03 -10.37 -27.33
CA LEU A 39 -13.89 -10.16 -26.41
C LEU A 39 -14.14 -10.87 -25.07
N MET A 40 -15.39 -10.84 -24.58
CA MET A 40 -15.83 -11.51 -23.35
C MET A 40 -16.17 -13.00 -23.54
N ALA A 41 -16.40 -13.49 -24.75
CA ALA A 41 -16.64 -14.91 -25.03
C ALA A 41 -15.37 -15.77 -24.88
N ALA A 42 -14.20 -15.14 -24.97
CA ALA A 42 -12.90 -15.75 -24.65
C ALA A 42 -12.44 -15.45 -23.20
N ALA A 43 -13.10 -14.51 -22.52
CA ALA A 43 -12.90 -14.28 -21.10
C ALA A 43 -13.66 -15.36 -20.34
N VAL A 44 -12.95 -16.36 -19.84
CA VAL A 44 -13.53 -17.32 -18.91
C VAL A 44 -13.90 -16.54 -17.64
N PRO A 45 -15.18 -16.51 -17.23
CA PRO A 45 -15.53 -15.95 -15.94
C PRO A 45 -14.78 -16.76 -14.89
N VAL A 46 -13.87 -16.12 -14.15
CA VAL A 46 -13.45 -16.67 -12.85
C VAL A 46 -14.70 -16.57 -12.00
N ARG A 47 -15.47 -17.66 -11.98
CA ARG A 47 -16.54 -17.85 -11.03
C ARG A 47 -15.96 -17.53 -9.67
N LYS A 48 -16.55 -16.58 -8.95
CA LYS A 48 -16.51 -16.57 -7.48
C LYS A 48 -16.98 -17.96 -7.07
N LEU A 49 -16.04 -18.85 -6.80
CA LEU A 49 -16.29 -20.07 -6.06
C LEU A 49 -16.34 -19.61 -4.62
N GLU A 50 -17.55 -19.21 -4.20
CA GLU A 50 -17.97 -19.37 -2.82
C GLU A 50 -17.60 -20.81 -2.41
N GLU A 51 -16.91 -20.96 -1.27
CA GLU A 51 -16.11 -22.13 -0.83
C GLU A 51 -14.63 -22.13 -1.27
N ALA A 52 -13.96 -20.98 -1.20
CA ALA A 52 -12.58 -20.99 -0.75
C ALA A 52 -12.62 -21.28 0.76
N ALA A 53 -12.11 -22.44 1.19
CA ALA A 53 -11.68 -22.54 2.58
C ALA A 53 -10.61 -21.44 2.75
N ASP A 54 -10.86 -20.48 3.63
CA ASP A 54 -9.89 -19.45 4.00
C ASP A 54 -8.61 -20.17 4.42
N VAL A 55 -7.63 -20.21 3.50
CA VAL A 55 -6.32 -20.75 3.83
C VAL A 55 -5.64 -19.65 4.62
N GLU A 56 -5.86 -19.67 5.92
CA GLU A 56 -5.20 -18.78 6.86
C GLU A 56 -3.69 -19.04 6.80
N VAL A 57 -2.94 -18.01 6.45
CA VAL A 57 -1.48 -18.06 6.39
C VAL A 57 -0.96 -17.76 7.78
N ASP A 58 -0.15 -18.66 8.34
CA ASP A 58 0.49 -18.44 9.63
C ASP A 58 1.60 -17.37 9.51
N LEU A 59 1.33 -16.20 10.08
CA LEU A 59 2.22 -15.05 10.15
C LEU A 59 2.83 -14.87 11.55
N THR A 60 2.51 -15.72 12.53
CA THR A 60 2.92 -15.57 13.94
C THR A 60 4.44 -15.46 14.13
N ASN A 61 5.21 -16.10 13.25
CA ASN A 61 6.68 -16.08 13.26
C ASN A 61 7.29 -14.85 12.56
N TYR A 62 6.44 -13.92 12.14
CA TYR A 62 6.82 -12.71 11.42
C TYR A 62 6.46 -11.45 12.20
N SER A 63 7.07 -10.36 11.79
CA SER A 63 6.78 -9.02 12.24
C SER A 63 6.72 -8.08 11.05
N LEU A 64 5.76 -7.18 11.07
CA LEU A 64 5.57 -6.18 10.05
C LEU A 64 6.54 -5.01 10.28
N ARG A 65 7.16 -4.59 9.18
CA ARG A 65 8.07 -3.46 9.14
C ARG A 65 7.80 -2.57 7.95
N PHE A 66 7.58 -1.28 8.22
CA PHE A 66 7.56 -0.26 7.18
C PHE A 66 8.92 -0.16 6.47
N GLU A 67 8.90 -0.19 5.14
CA GLU A 67 10.11 -0.02 4.33
C GLU A 67 10.16 1.38 3.73
N LYS A 68 9.13 1.74 2.97
CA LYS A 68 9.10 2.99 2.20
C LYS A 68 7.68 3.26 1.70
N CYS A 69 7.30 4.52 1.59
CA CYS A 69 6.15 4.92 0.79
C CYS A 69 6.60 5.52 -0.56
N GLN A 70 5.77 5.38 -1.60
CA GLN A 70 6.08 5.87 -2.94
C GLN A 70 4.82 6.34 -3.66
N PHE A 71 4.96 7.42 -4.45
CA PHE A 71 3.95 7.87 -5.39
C PHE A 71 4.24 7.36 -6.79
N VAL A 72 3.20 7.05 -7.55
CA VAL A 72 3.29 6.62 -8.94
C VAL A 72 2.25 7.36 -9.75
N LYS A 73 2.69 8.17 -10.70
CA LYS A 73 1.78 8.80 -11.68
C LYS A 73 1.56 7.85 -12.84
N SER A 74 0.30 7.58 -13.14
CA SER A 74 -0.09 6.71 -14.25
C SER A 74 -1.22 7.35 -15.05
N TYR A 75 -1.38 6.92 -16.30
CA TYR A 75 -2.48 7.40 -17.14
C TYR A 75 -3.82 6.92 -16.57
N SER A 76 -4.72 7.87 -16.30
CA SER A 76 -6.09 7.59 -15.90
C SER A 76 -7.01 7.87 -17.09
N GLN A 77 -7.78 6.84 -17.45
CA GLN A 77 -8.78 6.96 -18.52
C GLN A 77 -9.89 7.92 -18.09
N ASP A 78 -10.29 7.90 -16.83
CA ASP A 78 -11.38 8.72 -16.29
C ASP A 78 -11.03 10.21 -16.41
N LEU A 79 -9.83 10.60 -15.98
CA LEU A 79 -9.34 11.98 -16.12
C LEU A 79 -9.23 12.42 -17.59
N ALA A 80 -8.91 11.49 -18.49
CA ALA A 80 -8.83 11.78 -19.92
C ALA A 80 -10.21 11.96 -20.58
N GLU A 81 -11.23 11.27 -20.08
CA GLU A 81 -12.62 11.38 -20.57
C GLU A 81 -13.32 12.63 -20.02
N GLU A 82 -12.98 13.07 -18.81
CA GLU A 82 -13.57 14.25 -18.15
C GLU A 82 -13.00 15.60 -18.63
N GLY A 83 -11.99 15.58 -19.50
CA GLY A 83 -11.35 16.81 -19.98
C GLY A 83 -10.57 17.54 -18.88
N ALA A 84 -10.11 16.81 -17.86
CA ALA A 84 -9.30 17.35 -16.79
C ALA A 84 -8.00 17.97 -17.33
N SER A 85 -7.41 18.89 -16.56
CA SER A 85 -6.16 19.59 -16.95
C SER A 85 -4.96 18.65 -17.12
N THR A 86 -5.05 17.43 -16.59
CA THR A 86 -4.05 16.37 -16.70
C THR A 86 -4.75 15.03 -16.86
N VAL A 87 -4.10 14.13 -17.59
CA VAL A 87 -4.54 12.74 -17.82
C VAL A 87 -3.85 11.74 -16.89
N LEU A 88 -3.02 12.24 -15.97
CA LEU A 88 -2.26 11.43 -15.04
C LEU A 88 -2.91 11.47 -13.66
N SER A 89 -3.27 10.31 -13.11
CA SER A 89 -3.62 10.17 -11.69
C SER A 89 -2.39 9.78 -10.89
N THR A 90 -2.35 10.18 -9.63
CA THR A 90 -1.28 9.84 -8.69
C THR A 90 -1.78 8.73 -7.76
N SER A 91 -1.25 7.52 -7.90
CA SER A 91 -1.47 6.44 -6.93
C SER A 91 -0.41 6.50 -5.84
N ARG A 92 -0.81 6.18 -4.60
CA ARG A 92 0.03 6.32 -3.39
C ARG A 92 0.15 4.95 -2.75
N PHE A 93 1.37 4.44 -2.64
CA PHE A 93 1.61 3.09 -2.11
C PHE A 93 2.52 3.12 -0.89
N VAL A 94 2.28 2.18 0.02
CA VAL A 94 3.21 1.81 1.08
C VAL A 94 3.79 0.44 0.78
N LEU A 95 5.11 0.35 0.87
CA LEU A 95 5.86 -0.89 0.83
C LEU A 95 6.22 -1.26 2.27
N PHE A 96 5.86 -2.47 2.66
CA PHE A 96 6.24 -3.05 3.94
C PHE A 96 6.83 -4.45 3.74
N ARG A 97 7.49 -4.96 4.77
CA ARG A 97 8.07 -6.29 4.79
C ARG A 97 7.53 -7.08 5.96
N LEU A 98 7.26 -8.36 5.74
CA LEU A 98 7.10 -9.33 6.83
C LEU A 98 8.44 -10.01 7.06
N CYS A 99 9.03 -9.71 8.21
CA CYS A 99 10.36 -10.12 8.62
C CYS A 99 10.25 -11.21 9.68
N PRO A 100 11.11 -12.24 9.71
CA PRO A 100 11.16 -13.14 10.86
C PRO A 100 11.32 -12.33 12.16
N SER A 101 10.50 -12.64 13.18
CA SER A 101 10.35 -11.80 14.38
C SER A 101 11.67 -11.54 15.11
N ASP A 102 12.61 -12.47 15.06
CA ASP A 102 13.96 -12.38 15.64
C ASP A 102 14.90 -11.39 14.91
N THR A 103 14.58 -11.02 13.67
CA THR A 103 15.44 -10.21 12.79
C THR A 103 14.89 -8.83 12.46
N CYS A 104 13.66 -8.51 12.91
CA CYS A 104 12.96 -7.32 12.46
C CYS A 104 13.73 -6.02 12.76
N SER A 105 14.32 -5.90 13.95
CA SER A 105 15.13 -4.73 14.36
C SER A 105 16.56 -4.72 13.79
N LYS A 106 17.06 -5.82 13.21
CA LYS A 106 18.51 -6.00 12.95
C LYS A 106 18.92 -6.14 11.50
N SER A 107 18.02 -6.40 10.54
CA SER A 107 18.18 -6.00 9.12
C SER A 107 17.22 -6.66 8.13
N CYS A 108 16.36 -7.62 8.51
CA CYS A 108 15.34 -8.21 7.62
C CYS A 108 15.80 -8.43 6.15
N ASN A 109 16.90 -9.17 5.99
CA ASN A 109 17.58 -9.35 4.71
C ASN A 109 17.34 -10.73 4.06
N TYR A 110 16.77 -11.68 4.80
CA TYR A 110 16.55 -13.06 4.35
C TYR A 110 15.20 -13.55 4.88
N ASN A 111 14.56 -14.47 4.16
CA ASN A 111 13.28 -15.11 4.51
C ASN A 111 12.16 -14.10 4.80
N TYR A 112 12.09 -13.01 4.03
CA TYR A 112 11.09 -11.97 4.20
C TYR A 112 10.16 -11.89 3.00
N GLY A 113 8.91 -11.49 3.20
CA GLY A 113 8.01 -11.13 2.10
C GLY A 113 8.03 -9.62 1.86
N GLU A 114 7.95 -9.19 0.59
CA GLU A 114 7.72 -7.79 0.24
C GLU A 114 6.27 -7.59 -0.17
N TYR A 115 5.65 -6.56 0.37
CA TYR A 115 4.23 -6.29 0.19
C TYR A 115 4.03 -4.83 -0.22
N MET A 116 3.01 -4.61 -1.04
CA MET A 116 2.62 -3.29 -1.49
C MET A 116 1.11 -3.13 -1.31
N VAL A 117 0.71 -2.07 -0.64
CA VAL A 117 -0.68 -1.75 -0.32
C VAL A 117 -0.93 -0.27 -0.63
N ASP A 118 -2.19 0.11 -0.83
CA ASP A 118 -2.55 1.52 -0.93
C ASP A 118 -2.17 2.25 0.37
N MET A 119 -1.71 3.49 0.24
CA MET A 119 -1.26 4.28 1.38
C MET A 119 -2.40 4.58 2.36
N GLU A 120 -3.60 4.85 1.86
CA GLU A 120 -4.75 5.15 2.71
C GLU A 120 -5.13 3.92 3.52
N GLU A 121 -5.24 2.77 2.86
CA GLU A 121 -5.55 1.48 3.49
C GLU A 121 -4.47 1.06 4.50
N TYR A 122 -3.18 1.24 4.16
CA TYR A 122 -2.09 0.98 5.12
C TYR A 122 -2.22 1.85 6.37
N LEU A 123 -2.45 3.15 6.17
CA LEU A 123 -2.48 4.11 7.27
C LEU A 123 -3.73 3.91 8.13
N GLU A 124 -4.86 3.53 7.56
CA GLU A 124 -6.07 3.18 8.30
C GLU A 124 -5.78 1.99 9.23
N ILE A 125 -5.41 0.84 8.66
CA ILE A 125 -5.16 -0.38 9.43
C ILE A 125 -4.03 -0.20 10.46
N ALA A 126 -2.91 0.41 10.06
CA ALA A 126 -1.77 0.60 10.95
C ALA A 126 -2.01 1.67 12.02
N THR A 127 -2.85 2.67 11.76
CA THR A 127 -3.18 3.69 12.76
C THR A 127 -4.16 3.14 13.78
N ASP A 128 -5.19 2.43 13.34
CA ASP A 128 -6.20 1.83 14.21
C ASP A 128 -5.52 0.89 15.23
N TYR A 129 -4.63 0.01 14.76
CA TYR A 129 -3.81 -0.83 15.64
C TYR A 129 -2.99 -0.04 16.68
N ARG A 130 -2.39 1.09 16.27
CA ARG A 130 -1.57 1.90 17.19
C ARG A 130 -2.42 2.69 18.18
N MET A 131 -3.65 3.04 17.82
CA MET A 131 -4.61 3.65 18.72
C MET A 131 -5.04 2.64 19.78
N GLU A 132 -5.33 1.40 19.40
CA GLU A 132 -5.68 0.32 20.33
C GLU A 132 -4.53 0.04 21.31
N GLU A 133 -3.29 -0.10 20.84
CA GLU A 133 -2.11 -0.26 21.73
C GLU A 133 -1.97 0.92 22.71
N GLN A 134 -2.26 2.13 22.24
CA GLN A 134 -2.16 3.33 23.06
C GLN A 134 -3.26 3.39 24.14
N GLU A 135 -4.49 3.02 23.78
CA GLU A 135 -5.62 2.92 24.71
C GLU A 135 -5.39 1.82 25.74
N GLU A 136 -4.94 0.64 25.33
CA GLU A 136 -4.62 -0.47 26.24
C GLU A 136 -3.50 -0.09 27.21
N MET A 137 -2.45 0.58 26.72
CA MET A 137 -1.38 1.12 27.56
C MET A 137 -1.94 2.10 28.59
N CYS A 138 -2.82 3.04 28.20
CA CYS A 138 -3.40 4.01 29.12
C CYS A 138 -4.36 3.38 30.14
N ASN A 139 -5.15 2.38 29.74
CA ASN A 139 -6.01 1.62 30.65
C ASN A 139 -5.16 0.86 31.68
N THR A 140 -4.10 0.17 31.23
CA THR A 140 -3.15 -0.54 32.09
C THR A 140 -2.47 0.42 33.07
N CYS A 141 -2.14 1.61 32.60
CA CYS A 141 -1.59 2.69 33.40
C CYS A 141 -2.53 3.11 34.52
N GLU A 142 -3.78 3.38 34.16
CA GLU A 142 -4.82 3.83 35.09
C GLU A 142 -5.05 2.77 36.17
N GLU A 143 -5.22 1.51 35.77
CA GLU A 143 -5.43 0.40 36.70
C GLU A 143 -4.22 0.20 37.63
N THR A 144 -3.01 0.21 37.09
CA THR A 144 -1.80 -0.05 37.89
C THR A 144 -1.50 1.11 38.85
N CYS A 145 -1.63 2.35 38.38
CA CYS A 145 -1.21 3.53 39.13
C CYS A 145 -2.28 4.04 40.10
N ASN A 146 -3.56 3.91 39.79
CA ASN A 146 -4.63 4.23 40.75
C ASN A 146 -4.65 3.23 41.91
N ASN A 147 -4.36 1.95 41.66
CA ASN A 147 -4.26 0.94 42.72
C ASN A 147 -3.04 1.17 43.63
N ASN A 148 -1.92 1.67 43.09
CA ASN A 148 -0.74 1.97 43.89
C ASN A 148 -0.96 3.15 44.88
N ALA A 149 -1.85 4.10 44.52
CA ALA A 149 -2.25 5.20 45.41
C ALA A 149 -3.15 4.73 46.58
N TYR A 150 -3.94 3.67 46.40
CA TYR A 150 -4.78 3.11 47.46
C TYR A 150 -3.96 2.32 48.49
N TYR A 151 -2.95 1.55 48.06
CA TYR A 151 -2.09 0.77 48.97
C TYR A 151 -0.99 1.57 49.67
N GLN A 152 -0.62 2.76 49.18
CA GLN A 152 0.32 3.67 49.88
C GLN A 152 -0.34 4.53 50.96
N ALA A 153 -1.67 4.66 50.97
CA ALA A 153 -2.38 5.44 51.99
C ALA A 153 -2.58 4.68 53.32
N ASP A 154 -2.61 3.33 53.29
CA ASP A 154 -2.92 2.49 54.46
C ASP A 154 -1.77 1.59 54.95
N ASN A 155 -0.58 1.65 54.36
CA ASN A 155 0.59 0.88 54.82
C ASN A 155 1.66 1.75 55.48
N ALA A 156 1.26 2.42 56.56
CA ALA A 156 2.20 2.74 57.64
C ALA A 156 2.15 1.70 58.79
N ASP A 157 1.14 0.82 58.86
CA ASP A 157 0.94 -0.09 60.00
C ASP A 157 0.22 -1.42 59.65
N ALA A 158 0.70 -2.20 58.68
CA ALA A 158 0.21 -3.59 58.52
C ALA A 158 1.35 -4.57 58.18
N GLU A 159 2.24 -4.79 59.14
CA GLU A 159 2.87 -6.09 59.31
C GLU A 159 1.84 -7.04 59.95
N GLU A 160 1.17 -7.90 59.17
CA GLU A 160 0.87 -9.30 59.52
C GLU A 160 -0.14 -9.96 58.54
N GLU A 161 0.25 -11.16 58.09
CA GLU A 161 -0.60 -12.28 57.65
C GLU A 161 -1.45 -12.12 56.37
N ALA A 162 -0.93 -12.64 55.26
CA ALA A 162 -1.76 -13.16 54.17
C ALA A 162 -1.09 -14.40 53.54
N ASP A 163 -1.41 -15.53 54.15
CA ASP A 163 -1.25 -16.88 53.60
C ASP A 163 -2.32 -17.11 52.51
N GLY A 164 -1.91 -17.65 51.36
CA GLY A 164 -2.81 -18.40 50.45
C GLY A 164 -3.48 -17.65 49.29
N ASP A 165 -2.98 -17.96 48.09
CA ASP A 165 -3.68 -18.05 46.81
C ASP A 165 -3.99 -16.77 45.98
N ALA A 166 -3.40 -16.78 44.77
CA ALA A 166 -3.82 -16.14 43.52
C ALA A 166 -3.61 -14.63 43.27
N ASP A 167 -3.02 -13.85 44.18
CA ASP A 167 -2.79 -12.39 43.94
C ASP A 167 -1.31 -11.97 43.84
N GLY A 168 -0.40 -12.93 43.74
CA GLY A 168 1.04 -12.67 43.65
C GLY A 168 1.53 -12.21 42.27
N GLU A 169 0.80 -12.54 41.19
CA GLU A 169 1.29 -12.35 39.81
C GLU A 169 0.77 -11.08 39.13
N ARG A 170 -0.42 -10.57 39.48
CA ARG A 170 -0.82 -9.20 39.11
C ARG A 170 0.14 -8.14 39.65
N ARG A 171 0.82 -8.45 40.76
CA ARG A 171 1.84 -7.60 41.37
C ARG A 171 3.14 -7.52 40.58
N LYS A 172 3.41 -8.44 39.65
CA LYS A 172 4.68 -8.48 38.88
C LYS A 172 4.62 -7.69 37.57
N LEU A 173 3.47 -7.63 36.91
CA LEU A 173 3.26 -6.67 35.79
C LEU A 173 3.14 -5.23 36.29
N ALA A 174 2.68 -5.02 37.52
CA ALA A 174 2.64 -3.71 38.18
C ALA A 174 4.02 -3.10 38.51
N MET A 175 5.12 -3.85 38.38
CA MET A 175 6.46 -3.39 38.82
C MET A 175 7.31 -2.75 37.71
N SER A 176 6.84 -2.64 36.47
CA SER A 176 7.61 -2.01 35.36
C SER A 176 6.95 -0.78 34.73
N VAL A 177 5.74 -0.42 35.13
CA VAL A 177 5.07 0.78 34.62
C VAL A 177 5.50 1.98 35.46
N ASP A 178 6.26 2.90 34.86
CA ASP A 178 6.60 4.18 35.49
C ASP A 178 5.35 5.08 35.45
N CYS A 179 4.61 5.07 36.56
CA CYS A 179 3.36 5.80 36.71
C CYS A 179 3.45 7.29 36.41
N ASP A 180 4.58 7.94 36.69
CA ASP A 180 4.75 9.37 36.44
C ASP A 180 4.83 9.63 34.93
N THR A 181 5.65 8.86 34.22
CA THR A 181 5.77 9.00 32.75
C THR A 181 4.49 8.58 32.04
N CYS A 182 3.93 7.45 32.46
CA CYS A 182 2.78 6.81 31.85
C CYS A 182 1.51 7.67 31.96
N GLN A 183 1.18 8.19 33.16
CA GLN A 183 0.07 9.13 33.32
C GLN A 183 0.32 10.44 32.56
N SER A 184 1.57 10.92 32.53
CA SER A 184 1.90 12.15 31.80
C SER A 184 1.74 11.99 30.28
N ASP A 185 2.02 10.81 29.73
CA ASP A 185 1.91 10.55 28.31
C ASP A 185 0.44 10.38 27.90
N CYS A 186 -0.36 9.65 28.69
CA CYS A 186 -1.81 9.57 28.49
C CYS A 186 -2.48 10.94 28.60
N ALA A 187 -2.12 11.75 29.61
CA ALA A 187 -2.65 13.10 29.77
C ALA A 187 -2.27 14.03 28.60
N LYS A 188 -1.09 13.85 27.98
CA LYS A 188 -0.72 14.64 26.80
C LYS A 188 -1.61 14.33 25.61
N ILE A 189 -1.97 13.06 25.42
CA ILE A 189 -2.83 12.59 24.32
C ILE A 189 -4.23 13.16 24.49
N GLU A 190 -4.84 12.96 25.67
CA GLU A 190 -6.20 13.46 25.96
C GLU A 190 -6.30 15.00 25.87
N ASN A 191 -5.25 15.71 26.25
CA ASN A 191 -5.23 17.17 26.25
C ASN A 191 -4.60 17.77 24.98
N MET A 192 -4.42 17.02 23.88
CA MET A 192 -3.77 17.58 22.67
C MET A 192 -4.55 18.77 22.09
N GLU A 193 -5.86 18.66 21.97
CA GLU A 193 -6.71 19.72 21.42
C GLU A 193 -6.71 20.96 22.32
N ALA A 194 -6.77 20.77 23.63
CA ALA A 194 -6.67 21.84 24.63
C ALA A 194 -5.32 22.58 24.56
N ASN A 195 -4.28 21.93 24.04
CA ASN A 195 -2.96 22.51 23.82
C ASN A 195 -2.75 23.03 22.37
N TYR A 196 -3.83 23.19 21.60
CA TYR A 196 -3.80 23.64 20.20
C TYR A 196 -3.10 22.66 19.22
N TYR A 197 -3.16 21.36 19.51
CA TYR A 197 -2.69 20.31 18.62
C TYR A 197 -3.85 19.44 18.11
N LEU A 198 -3.82 19.10 16.83
CA LEU A 198 -4.67 18.09 16.21
C LEU A 198 -3.79 16.88 15.85
N ASP A 199 -4.33 15.67 15.97
CA ASP A 199 -3.61 14.49 15.50
C ASP A 199 -3.56 14.46 13.97
N ALA A 200 -2.38 14.24 13.42
CA ALA A 200 -2.18 14.04 11.99
C ALA A 200 -2.94 12.82 11.45
N THR A 201 -3.25 11.85 12.31
CA THR A 201 -4.06 10.67 11.94
C THR A 201 -5.46 11.04 11.46
N ASN A 202 -6.02 12.16 11.91
CA ASN A 202 -7.30 12.67 11.42
C ASN A 202 -7.28 13.01 9.92
N PHE A 203 -6.10 13.14 9.31
CA PHE A 203 -5.92 13.50 7.90
C PHE A 203 -5.30 12.36 7.06
N ILE A 204 -5.40 11.10 7.51
CA ILE A 204 -4.98 9.94 6.71
C ILE A 204 -5.89 9.72 5.50
N LYS A 205 -7.16 10.08 5.63
CA LYS A 205 -8.11 10.19 4.52
C LYS A 205 -8.09 11.61 3.98
N CYS A 206 -8.35 11.76 2.68
CA CYS A 206 -8.39 13.09 2.08
C CYS A 206 -9.57 13.90 2.66
N GLN A 207 -9.27 15.04 3.29
CA GLN A 207 -10.28 15.87 3.95
C GLN A 207 -10.17 17.33 3.55
N GLN A 208 -11.32 17.98 3.39
CA GLN A 208 -11.36 19.40 3.06
C GLN A 208 -10.92 20.26 4.26
N ILE A 209 -9.93 21.12 4.05
CA ILE A 209 -9.40 22.05 5.06
C ILE A 209 -9.74 23.52 4.75
N LYS A 210 -10.18 23.81 3.53
CA LYS A 210 -10.63 25.14 3.13
C LYS A 210 -11.78 25.05 2.13
N GLU A 211 -12.83 25.83 2.37
CA GLU A 211 -13.92 26.04 1.41
C GLU A 211 -13.48 26.86 0.19
N ASP A 212 -14.17 26.62 -0.94
CA ASP A 212 -14.02 27.43 -2.14
C ASP A 212 -14.67 28.80 -1.92
N ASP A 213 -13.84 29.85 -1.93
CA ASP A 213 -14.28 31.24 -1.73
C ASP A 213 -14.57 31.97 -3.06
N GLY A 214 -14.59 31.25 -4.18
CA GLY A 214 -14.82 31.75 -5.53
C GLY A 214 -13.61 32.45 -6.17
N TYR A 215 -12.56 32.73 -5.39
CA TYR A 215 -11.29 33.28 -5.87
C TYR A 215 -10.14 32.27 -5.74
N ASN A 216 -10.19 31.45 -4.69
CA ASN A 216 -9.30 30.35 -4.40
C ASN A 216 -10.15 29.09 -4.29
N GLY A 217 -9.86 28.09 -5.12
CA GLY A 217 -10.52 26.79 -5.04
C GLY A 217 -10.35 26.14 -3.67
N ALA A 218 -11.21 25.15 -3.39
CA ALA A 218 -11.15 24.35 -2.17
C ALA A 218 -9.76 23.71 -2.00
N LEU A 219 -9.34 23.55 -0.73
CA LEU A 219 -8.09 22.87 -0.38
C LEU A 219 -8.39 21.67 0.49
N TYR A 220 -7.60 20.63 0.28
CA TYR A 220 -7.73 19.35 0.97
C TYR A 220 -6.41 18.99 1.66
N ALA A 221 -6.47 18.18 2.70
CA ALA A 221 -5.31 17.64 3.41
C ALA A 221 -5.32 16.12 3.33
N GLY A 222 -4.14 15.53 3.15
CA GLY A 222 -3.97 14.09 3.06
C GLY A 222 -2.53 13.64 3.25
N PRO A 223 -2.26 12.33 3.32
CA PRO A 223 -0.93 11.81 3.58
C PRO A 223 -0.04 11.93 2.34
N ILE A 224 1.23 12.30 2.59
CA ILE A 224 2.29 12.35 1.58
C ILE A 224 3.61 11.74 2.02
N CYS A 225 4.33 11.21 1.04
CA CYS A 225 5.71 10.76 1.22
C CYS A 225 6.68 11.92 1.41
N ALA A 226 7.55 11.78 2.39
CA ALA A 226 8.66 12.70 2.67
C ALA A 226 9.97 11.93 2.86
N SER A 227 11.09 12.66 2.84
CA SER A 227 12.42 12.09 3.06
C SER A 227 12.73 10.89 2.15
N GLN A 228 12.49 11.02 0.84
CA GLN A 228 12.65 9.92 -0.13
C GLN A 228 11.75 8.70 0.15
N GLY A 229 10.60 8.90 0.78
CA GLY A 229 9.64 7.86 1.13
C GLY A 229 9.88 7.19 2.48
N ALA A 230 10.89 7.63 3.24
CA ALA A 230 11.17 7.09 4.57
C ALA A 230 10.23 7.65 5.67
N LYS A 231 9.41 8.66 5.34
CA LYS A 231 8.48 9.29 6.29
C LYS A 231 7.16 9.58 5.60
N ILE A 232 6.10 9.59 6.40
CA ILE A 232 4.77 10.06 5.99
C ILE A 232 4.47 11.35 6.76
N LYS A 233 3.96 12.36 6.05
CA LYS A 233 3.52 13.65 6.62
C LYS A 233 2.21 14.06 5.97
N ILE A 234 1.53 15.07 6.50
CA ILE A 234 0.32 15.60 5.87
C ILE A 234 0.69 16.73 4.89
N GLY A 235 0.10 16.69 3.69
CA GLY A 235 0.27 17.67 2.62
C GLY A 235 -1.05 18.32 2.24
N VAL A 236 -0.98 19.41 1.47
CA VAL A 236 -2.14 20.15 0.98
C VAL A 236 -2.40 19.82 -0.50
N PHE A 237 -3.64 19.56 -0.86
CA PHE A 237 -4.06 19.16 -2.20
C PHE A 237 -5.14 20.10 -2.74
N LYS A 238 -5.32 20.08 -4.06
CA LYS A 238 -6.26 20.95 -4.80
C LYS A 238 -7.56 20.23 -5.17
N ASP A 239 -7.68 18.96 -4.83
CA ASP A 239 -8.76 18.08 -5.22
C ASP A 239 -9.15 17.15 -4.06
N GLU A 240 -10.38 16.66 -4.09
CA GLU A 240 -11.01 15.84 -3.05
C GLU A 240 -10.43 14.43 -2.93
N ASP A 241 -9.72 13.97 -3.96
CA ASP A 241 -9.06 12.66 -3.98
C ASP A 241 -7.56 12.74 -3.63
N CYS A 242 -7.06 13.94 -3.27
CA CYS A 242 -5.66 14.18 -2.93
C CYS A 242 -4.68 13.70 -4.03
N MET A 243 -5.00 13.93 -5.30
CA MET A 243 -4.15 13.58 -6.45
C MET A 243 -3.14 14.69 -6.81
N PHE A 244 -3.48 15.95 -6.55
CA PHE A 244 -2.73 17.14 -6.96
C PHE A 244 -2.18 17.92 -5.77
N LEU A 245 -0.99 17.50 -5.32
CA LEU A 245 -0.24 18.14 -4.25
C LEU A 245 0.11 19.61 -4.59
N ASP A 246 -0.19 20.52 -3.66
CA ASP A 246 0.30 21.89 -3.64
C ASP A 246 1.43 22.04 -2.62
N SER A 247 2.67 21.81 -3.07
CA SER A 247 3.86 21.88 -2.22
C SER A 247 4.20 23.30 -1.75
N SER A 248 3.52 24.33 -2.26
CA SER A 248 3.73 25.73 -1.84
C SER A 248 2.95 26.10 -0.58
N LYS A 249 2.03 25.22 -0.17
CA LYS A 249 1.12 25.39 0.96
C LYS A 249 1.50 24.46 2.08
N ASP A 250 1.27 24.92 3.31
CA ASP A 250 1.45 24.12 4.52
C ASP A 250 0.09 23.95 5.20
N VAL A 251 -0.21 22.73 5.62
CA VAL A 251 -1.50 22.37 6.21
C VAL A 251 -1.77 23.12 7.51
N GLU A 252 -0.74 23.35 8.35
CA GLU A 252 -0.87 24.05 9.63
C GLU A 252 -1.27 25.54 9.45
N THR A 253 -1.14 26.09 8.24
CA THR A 253 -1.60 27.46 7.93
C THR A 253 -3.13 27.55 7.82
N TYR A 254 -3.81 26.42 7.61
CA TYR A 254 -5.25 26.37 7.37
C TYR A 254 -6.03 25.72 8.51
N LEU A 255 -5.35 25.12 9.49
CA LEU A 255 -5.99 24.52 10.65
C LEU A 255 -6.23 25.59 11.72
N ALA A 256 -7.50 25.77 12.10
CA ALA A 256 -7.90 26.65 13.19
C ALA A 256 -9.02 26.01 14.01
N ASP A 257 -9.08 26.33 15.30
CA ASP A 257 -10.21 25.96 16.17
C ASP A 257 -11.46 26.79 15.87
N GLU A 258 -12.58 26.49 16.54
CA GLU A 258 -13.85 27.23 16.41
C GLU A 258 -13.72 28.73 16.76
N ASN A 259 -12.69 29.11 17.52
CA ASN A 259 -12.42 30.49 17.94
C ASN A 259 -11.43 31.21 17.00
N GLY A 260 -10.94 30.52 15.96
CA GLY A 260 -9.97 31.04 15.01
C GLY A 260 -8.51 31.00 15.50
N ASN A 261 -8.21 30.27 16.58
CA ASN A 261 -6.83 30.05 17.02
C ASN A 261 -6.17 29.02 16.12
N GLN A 262 -4.93 29.29 15.71
CA GLN A 262 -4.17 28.39 14.84
C GLN A 262 -3.82 27.09 15.56
N MET A 263 -4.14 25.96 14.91
CA MET A 263 -3.84 24.61 15.40
C MET A 263 -2.57 24.07 14.73
N ARG A 264 -1.87 23.15 15.41
CA ARG A 264 -0.67 22.47 14.90
C ARG A 264 -0.91 20.98 14.75
N LEU A 265 -0.19 20.31 13.85
CA LEU A 265 -0.32 18.87 13.68
C LEU A 265 0.67 18.09 14.54
N SER A 266 0.14 17.31 15.47
CA SER A 266 0.90 16.28 16.17
C SER A 266 1.12 15.10 15.24
N HIS A 267 2.38 14.73 15.02
CA HIS A 267 2.75 13.53 14.25
C HIS A 267 3.16 12.38 15.17
N ALA A 268 2.80 12.42 16.46
CA ALA A 268 3.27 11.47 17.45
C ALA A 268 2.81 10.04 17.11
N LEU A 269 1.50 9.85 16.93
CA LEU A 269 0.89 8.57 16.59
C LEU A 269 1.22 8.17 15.14
N LEU A 270 1.01 9.07 14.17
CA LEU A 270 1.32 8.79 12.76
C LEU A 270 2.78 8.35 12.55
N LYS A 271 3.74 8.82 13.36
CA LYS A 271 5.15 8.41 13.25
C LYS A 271 5.39 6.95 13.64
N THR A 272 4.61 6.37 14.54
CA THR A 272 4.78 4.97 14.98
C THR A 272 4.37 3.97 13.89
N THR A 273 3.56 4.40 12.92
CA THR A 273 3.12 3.56 11.78
C THR A 273 4.20 3.39 10.70
N TYR A 274 5.18 4.30 10.62
CA TYR A 274 6.28 4.24 9.65
C TYR A 274 7.68 4.22 10.29
N SER A 275 7.76 4.10 11.61
CA SER A 275 9.02 4.04 12.36
C SER A 275 9.78 2.76 12.02
N THR A 276 10.89 2.87 11.28
CA THR A 276 11.67 1.69 10.85
C THR A 276 12.31 0.87 11.99
N SER A 277 12.34 1.42 13.21
CA SER A 277 12.83 0.78 14.43
C SER A 277 11.74 0.04 15.21
N GLU A 278 10.48 0.37 14.99
CA GLU A 278 9.33 -0.26 15.65
C GLU A 278 8.72 -1.29 14.72
N CYS A 279 8.80 -2.55 15.12
CA CYS A 279 8.18 -3.65 14.41
C CYS A 279 6.88 -4.01 15.09
N ILE A 280 5.88 -4.38 14.30
CA ILE A 280 4.62 -4.92 14.81
C ILE A 280 4.74 -6.44 14.78
N SER A 281 4.68 -7.07 15.95
CA SER A 281 4.68 -8.53 16.05
C SER A 281 3.37 -9.08 15.54
N CYS A 282 3.40 -10.11 14.68
CA CYS A 282 2.18 -10.67 14.08
C CYS A 282 1.57 -11.82 14.88
N ILE A 283 2.17 -12.22 16.00
CA ILE A 283 1.52 -13.12 16.96
C ILE A 283 0.57 -12.31 17.84
N GLU A 284 -0.63 -12.84 18.07
CA GLU A 284 -1.57 -12.28 19.06
C GLU A 284 -0.95 -12.22 20.46
N ASP A 285 -1.34 -11.19 21.20
CA ASP A 285 -0.94 -11.05 22.59
C ASP A 285 -1.77 -12.03 23.44
N VAL A 286 -1.11 -13.08 23.90
CA VAL A 286 -1.70 -14.11 24.77
C VAL A 286 -0.98 -14.13 26.11
N ASP A 287 -1.70 -14.57 27.16
CA ASP A 287 -1.16 -14.63 28.51
C ASP A 287 0.16 -15.40 28.56
N ALA A 288 1.19 -14.73 29.09
CA ALA A 288 2.57 -15.21 29.03
C ALA A 288 2.81 -16.52 29.81
N ASP A 289 1.90 -16.89 30.70
CA ASP A 289 2.03 -18.05 31.60
C ASP A 289 1.27 -19.28 31.11
N ASP A 290 0.55 -19.17 29.99
CA ASP A 290 -0.11 -20.30 29.33
C ASP A 290 0.64 -20.70 28.05
N ASP A 291 1.58 -21.65 28.20
CA ASP A 291 2.31 -22.24 27.08
C ASP A 291 1.37 -22.87 26.03
N GLN A 292 0.17 -23.29 26.44
CA GLN A 292 -0.84 -23.82 25.53
C GLN A 292 -1.59 -22.71 24.80
N ALA A 293 -1.81 -21.54 25.41
CA ALA A 293 -2.33 -20.35 24.73
C ALA A 293 -1.33 -19.83 23.68
N LYS A 294 -0.03 -19.75 24.02
CA LYS A 294 1.03 -19.36 23.06
C LYS A 294 1.15 -20.28 21.86
N ALA A 295 1.02 -21.58 22.07
CA ALA A 295 1.08 -22.55 20.98
C ALA A 295 -0.12 -22.46 20.02
N ASN A 296 -1.21 -21.83 20.45
CA ASN A 296 -2.44 -21.66 19.66
C ASN A 296 -2.72 -20.19 19.31
N ALA A 297 -1.79 -19.27 19.60
CA ALA A 297 -1.95 -17.85 19.31
C ALA A 297 -2.10 -17.67 17.79
N GLY A 298 -3.13 -16.92 17.39
CA GLY A 298 -3.42 -16.66 16.00
C GLY A 298 -2.56 -15.54 15.43
N ASN A 299 -2.90 -15.18 14.20
CA ASN A 299 -2.39 -13.97 13.59
C ASN A 299 -3.04 -12.74 14.21
N LYS A 300 -2.22 -11.76 14.56
CA LYS A 300 -2.72 -10.46 14.95
C LYS A 300 -3.47 -9.81 13.77
N GLU A 301 -4.62 -9.19 14.04
CA GLU A 301 -5.55 -8.62 13.05
C GLU A 301 -4.85 -7.68 12.06
N VAL A 302 -4.06 -6.72 12.56
CA VAL A 302 -3.27 -5.78 11.73
C VAL A 302 -2.39 -6.49 10.69
N CYS A 303 -1.81 -7.65 11.02
CA CYS A 303 -0.97 -8.40 10.09
C CYS A 303 -1.79 -9.17 9.08
N ALA A 304 -2.93 -9.75 9.49
CA ALA A 304 -3.83 -10.47 8.61
C ALA A 304 -4.47 -9.51 7.58
N GLU A 305 -5.01 -8.38 8.03
CA GLU A 305 -5.66 -7.39 7.17
C GLU A 305 -4.68 -6.78 6.15
N LEU A 306 -3.49 -6.36 6.60
CA LEU A 306 -2.47 -5.81 5.70
C LEU A 306 -1.95 -6.87 4.73
N TYR A 307 -1.82 -8.12 5.18
CA TYR A 307 -1.43 -9.22 4.29
C TYR A 307 -2.49 -9.46 3.21
N ASP A 308 -3.77 -9.42 3.55
CA ASP A 308 -4.87 -9.67 2.62
C ASP A 308 -5.05 -8.52 1.61
N ALA A 309 -4.99 -7.27 2.07
CA ALA A 309 -5.04 -6.08 1.24
C ALA A 309 -3.83 -5.96 0.28
N ALA A 310 -2.67 -6.47 0.68
CA ALA A 310 -1.45 -6.25 -0.07
C ALA A 310 -1.30 -7.11 -1.33
N ALA A 311 -0.70 -6.48 -2.35
CA ALA A 311 -0.03 -7.14 -3.44
C ALA A 311 1.26 -7.80 -2.93
N LYS A 312 1.46 -9.08 -3.26
CA LYS A 312 2.44 -9.96 -2.63
C LYS A 312 3.67 -10.20 -3.52
N CYS A 313 4.86 -10.16 -2.94
CA CYS A 313 6.14 -10.54 -3.54
C CYS A 313 6.98 -11.37 -2.54
N GLU A 314 6.78 -12.69 -2.54
CA GLU A 314 7.25 -13.64 -1.52
C GLU A 314 8.36 -14.57 -2.05
N MET A 315 8.27 -14.97 -3.33
CA MET A 315 9.14 -15.95 -3.97
C MET A 315 10.61 -15.54 -4.06
N ASN A 316 10.90 -14.23 -4.10
CA ASN A 316 12.25 -13.76 -4.37
C ASN A 316 13.20 -13.87 -3.18
N HIS A 317 12.65 -13.95 -1.96
CA HIS A 317 13.43 -13.73 -0.73
C HIS A 317 13.36 -14.91 0.25
N GLY A 318 12.85 -16.05 -0.19
CA GLY A 318 12.80 -17.29 0.61
C GLY A 318 11.68 -17.33 1.63
N PHE A 319 10.66 -16.46 1.49
CA PHE A 319 9.44 -16.55 2.30
C PHE A 319 8.73 -17.89 1.97
N GLN A 320 8.52 -18.71 2.99
CA GLN A 320 7.76 -19.96 2.87
C GLN A 320 6.26 -19.65 2.92
N GLY A 321 5.81 -18.81 1.99
CA GLY A 321 4.40 -18.45 1.86
C GLY A 321 3.57 -19.55 1.23
N MET A 322 2.36 -19.18 0.80
CA MET A 322 1.33 -20.07 0.27
C MET A 322 1.77 -20.90 -0.96
N SER A 323 2.87 -20.51 -1.62
CA SER A 323 3.50 -21.25 -2.73
C SER A 323 3.94 -22.67 -2.36
N SER A 324 4.13 -22.96 -1.07
CA SER A 324 4.53 -24.28 -0.59
C SER A 324 3.35 -25.22 -0.26
N ALA A 325 2.12 -24.70 -0.15
CA ALA A 325 0.99 -25.45 0.41
C ALA A 325 0.03 -26.05 -0.63
N ASN A 326 -0.15 -25.45 -1.82
CA ASN A 326 -1.13 -25.97 -2.79
C ASN A 326 -0.78 -25.73 -4.28
N ASN A 327 -0.59 -26.84 -5.00
CA ASN A 327 -0.17 -26.89 -6.42
C ASN A 327 -1.20 -26.30 -7.42
N TYR A 328 -2.45 -26.10 -6.99
CA TYR A 328 -3.54 -25.65 -7.87
C TYR A 328 -3.71 -24.11 -7.90
N TYR A 329 -3.45 -23.42 -6.79
CA TYR A 329 -3.53 -21.95 -6.70
C TYR A 329 -2.23 -21.24 -7.10
N ALA A 330 -1.12 -21.99 -7.11
CA ALA A 330 0.21 -21.48 -7.39
C ALA A 330 0.35 -20.81 -8.76
N ALA A 331 -0.31 -21.28 -9.83
CA ALA A 331 -0.03 -20.78 -11.19
C ALA A 331 -0.48 -19.33 -11.44
N ASN A 332 -1.70 -18.96 -11.01
CA ASN A 332 -2.21 -17.59 -11.17
C ASN A 332 -1.55 -16.63 -10.17
N GLN A 333 -1.26 -17.11 -8.97
CA GLN A 333 -0.55 -16.35 -7.95
C GLN A 333 0.89 -16.06 -8.40
N GLN A 334 1.63 -17.06 -8.91
CA GLN A 334 3.01 -16.90 -9.39
C GLN A 334 3.14 -15.90 -10.54
N ALA A 335 2.19 -15.89 -11.48
CA ALA A 335 2.21 -14.96 -12.61
C ALA A 335 1.95 -13.51 -12.18
N ASN A 336 1.00 -13.30 -11.27
CA ASN A 336 0.74 -11.97 -10.69
C ASN A 336 1.90 -11.52 -9.79
N GLU A 337 2.47 -12.44 -9.03
CA GLU A 337 3.59 -12.18 -8.13
C GLU A 337 4.85 -11.75 -8.88
N GLU A 338 5.16 -12.35 -10.05
CA GLU A 338 6.29 -11.89 -10.88
C GLU A 338 6.12 -10.43 -11.30
N LEU A 339 4.90 -10.03 -11.70
CA LEU A 339 4.60 -8.64 -12.07
C LEU A 339 4.66 -7.69 -10.87
N VAL A 340 4.11 -8.09 -9.72
CA VAL A 340 4.15 -7.29 -8.49
C VAL A 340 5.60 -7.12 -8.03
N CYS A 341 6.39 -8.19 -8.02
CA CYS A 341 7.80 -8.15 -7.68
C CYS A 341 8.61 -7.23 -8.61
N ASP A 342 8.37 -7.30 -9.91
CA ASP A 342 9.04 -6.41 -10.87
C ASP A 342 8.64 -4.96 -10.65
N PHE A 343 7.37 -4.69 -10.34
CA PHE A 343 6.88 -3.35 -10.03
C PHE A 343 7.49 -2.79 -8.73
N ILE A 344 7.47 -3.56 -7.64
CA ILE A 344 8.13 -3.22 -6.37
C ILE A 344 9.63 -2.95 -6.60
N SER A 345 10.29 -3.80 -7.41
CA SER A 345 11.69 -3.61 -7.76
C SER A 345 11.92 -2.29 -8.50
N SER A 346 11.06 -1.93 -9.45
CA SER A 346 11.15 -0.66 -10.18
C SER A 346 11.08 0.53 -9.22
N ILE A 347 10.10 0.53 -8.30
CA ILE A 347 9.93 1.55 -7.26
C ILE A 347 11.21 1.70 -6.40
N LYS A 348 11.79 0.58 -5.97
CA LYS A 348 13.01 0.60 -5.15
C LYS A 348 14.24 1.06 -5.92
N THR A 349 14.33 0.76 -7.22
CA THR A 349 15.47 1.20 -8.06
C THR A 349 15.45 2.69 -8.39
N GLY A 350 14.43 3.44 -7.95
CA GLY A 350 14.35 4.88 -8.15
C GLY A 350 13.92 5.27 -9.57
N THR A 351 13.15 4.39 -10.24
CA THR A 351 12.53 4.77 -11.53
C THR A 351 11.49 5.87 -11.38
N TYR A 352 11.02 6.13 -10.17
CA TYR A 352 10.04 7.17 -9.84
C TYR A 352 10.66 8.23 -8.93
N SER A 353 10.35 9.51 -9.21
CA SER A 353 10.67 10.64 -8.33
C SER A 353 9.79 10.61 -7.08
N GLN A 354 10.05 11.51 -6.12
CA GLN A 354 9.18 11.66 -4.94
C GLN A 354 7.75 12.05 -5.34
N ASP A 355 7.59 12.77 -6.44
CA ASP A 355 6.30 13.23 -6.98
C ASP A 355 5.65 12.19 -7.92
N GLY A 356 6.22 10.98 -7.99
CA GLY A 356 5.75 9.86 -8.79
C GLY A 356 5.99 9.95 -10.29
N GLU A 357 6.86 10.86 -10.74
CA GLU A 357 7.24 10.97 -12.15
C GLU A 357 8.32 9.97 -12.53
N ILE A 358 8.28 9.43 -13.75
CA ILE A 358 9.29 8.48 -14.21
C ILE A 358 10.60 9.23 -14.49
N VAL A 359 11.63 8.95 -13.69
CA VAL A 359 12.97 9.53 -13.87
C VAL A 359 13.78 8.67 -14.84
N ILE A 360 13.81 9.07 -16.11
CA ILE A 360 14.66 8.44 -17.13
C ILE A 360 16.07 9.07 -17.04
N GLY A 361 16.80 8.75 -15.98
CA GLY A 361 18.03 9.44 -15.60
C GLY A 361 19.21 8.53 -15.23
N GLY A 362 19.88 7.95 -16.24
CA GLY A 362 21.34 7.79 -16.28
C GLY A 362 22.08 7.09 -15.13
N SER A 363 21.87 5.79 -14.92
CA SER A 363 22.91 4.79 -14.62
C SER A 363 22.27 3.40 -14.55
N ARG A 364 22.28 2.67 -15.66
CA ARG A 364 21.83 1.26 -15.77
C ARG A 364 20.50 0.97 -15.06
N VAL A 365 19.42 1.56 -15.57
CA VAL A 365 18.07 1.03 -15.32
C VAL A 365 18.02 -0.34 -16.00
N TYR A 366 18.27 -1.41 -15.24
CA TYR A 366 17.89 -2.75 -15.65
C TYR A 366 16.38 -2.85 -15.44
N THR A 367 15.60 -2.44 -16.44
CA THR A 367 14.23 -2.93 -16.54
C THR A 367 14.31 -4.44 -16.71
N LYS A 368 14.05 -5.16 -15.61
CA LYS A 368 14.04 -6.62 -15.57
C LYS A 368 12.87 -7.22 -16.38
N GLY A 369 12.05 -6.39 -17.05
CA GLY A 369 11.04 -6.79 -18.04
C GLY A 369 11.59 -7.12 -19.44
N GLY A 370 12.90 -7.26 -19.61
CA GLY A 370 13.46 -7.76 -20.86
C GLY A 370 13.21 -9.26 -20.99
N THR A 371 12.23 -9.65 -21.82
CA THR A 371 12.03 -11.04 -22.31
C THR A 371 13.34 -11.82 -22.28
N ARG A 372 13.39 -12.96 -21.57
CA ARG A 372 14.61 -13.79 -21.46
C ARG A 372 15.23 -13.99 -22.84
N THR A 373 16.27 -13.22 -23.15
CA THR A 373 16.92 -13.30 -24.45
C THR A 373 17.69 -14.61 -24.50
N THR A 374 17.34 -15.47 -25.45
CA THR A 374 17.98 -16.77 -25.62
C THR A 374 19.46 -16.56 -25.95
N GLY A 375 20.33 -17.53 -25.63
CA GLY A 375 21.77 -17.42 -25.86
C GLY A 375 22.13 -17.02 -27.30
N GLY A 376 21.32 -17.43 -28.29
CA GLY A 376 21.47 -17.04 -29.69
C GLY A 376 21.24 -15.54 -29.96
N GLN A 377 20.30 -14.90 -29.28
CA GLN A 377 20.04 -13.47 -29.44
C GLN A 377 21.19 -12.62 -28.90
N LYS A 378 21.79 -13.03 -27.78
CA LYS A 378 22.97 -12.35 -27.21
C LYS A 378 24.18 -12.44 -28.15
N PHE A 379 24.38 -13.60 -28.77
CA PHE A 379 25.45 -13.83 -29.75
C PHE A 379 25.26 -13.01 -31.04
N ALA A 380 24.04 -12.99 -31.58
CA ALA A 380 23.73 -12.21 -32.78
C ALA A 380 23.96 -10.71 -32.56
N LEU A 381 23.56 -10.18 -31.40
CA LEU A 381 23.69 -8.76 -31.09
C LEU A 381 25.16 -8.34 -30.90
N THR A 382 25.99 -9.20 -30.32
CA THR A 382 27.44 -8.94 -30.22
C THR A 382 28.12 -8.93 -31.59
N PHE A 383 27.74 -9.86 -32.47
CA PHE A 383 28.26 -9.88 -33.84
C PHE A 383 27.86 -8.63 -34.63
N PHE A 384 26.64 -8.12 -34.42
CA PHE A 384 26.17 -6.91 -35.11
C PHE A 384 26.96 -5.68 -34.67
N ILE A 385 27.24 -5.52 -33.38
CA ILE A 385 28.03 -4.41 -32.84
C ILE A 385 29.48 -4.45 -33.33
N LEU A 386 30.10 -5.64 -33.32
CA LEU A 386 31.46 -5.80 -33.83
C LEU A 386 31.52 -5.58 -35.35
N GLY A 387 30.50 -6.02 -36.09
CA GLY A 387 30.37 -5.81 -37.53
C GLY A 387 30.23 -4.33 -37.90
N THR A 388 29.43 -3.56 -37.17
CA THR A 388 29.27 -2.11 -37.43
C THR A 388 30.54 -1.33 -37.12
N LEU A 389 31.25 -1.65 -36.03
CA LEU A 389 32.57 -1.06 -35.74
C LEU A 389 33.61 -1.42 -36.81
N GLY A 390 33.60 -2.66 -37.31
CA GLY A 390 34.47 -3.09 -38.40
C GLY A 390 34.21 -2.34 -39.70
N LEU A 391 32.94 -2.17 -40.08
CA LEU A 391 32.57 -1.39 -41.26
C LEU A 391 32.93 0.09 -41.13
N ALA A 392 32.76 0.68 -39.94
CA ALA A 392 33.15 2.06 -39.67
C ALA A 392 34.68 2.26 -39.81
N ALA A 393 35.48 1.34 -39.25
CA ALA A 393 36.93 1.37 -39.40
C ALA A 393 37.36 1.20 -40.86
N TYR A 394 36.72 0.29 -41.59
CA TYR A 394 36.99 0.08 -43.01
C TYR A 394 36.66 1.33 -43.86
N ALA A 395 35.52 1.98 -43.61
CA ALA A 395 35.15 3.22 -44.27
C ALA A 395 36.15 4.35 -44.00
N ALA A 396 36.63 4.49 -42.76
CA ALA A 396 37.65 5.47 -42.40
C ALA A 396 38.99 5.19 -43.09
N MET A 397 39.39 3.93 -43.19
CA MET A 397 40.60 3.52 -43.91
C MET A 397 40.49 3.84 -45.41
N LEU A 398 39.36 3.52 -46.04
CA LEU A 398 39.10 3.82 -47.45
C LEU A 398 39.14 5.33 -47.74
N HIS A 399 38.52 6.13 -46.86
CA HIS A 399 38.55 7.60 -46.96
C HIS A 399 39.98 8.16 -46.88
N SER A 400 40.84 7.57 -46.04
CA SER A 400 42.24 7.99 -45.91
C SER A 400 43.09 7.69 -47.15
N GLN A 401 42.78 6.62 -47.89
CA GLN A 401 43.48 6.28 -49.14
C GLN A 401 43.06 7.20 -50.30
N LEU A 402 41.76 7.51 -50.40
CA LEU A 402 41.24 8.40 -51.44
C LEU A 402 41.73 9.85 -51.26
N THR A 403 41.87 10.32 -50.03
CA THR A 403 42.30 11.69 -49.74
C THR A 403 43.81 11.90 -49.82
N LYS A 404 44.64 10.86 -49.65
CA LYS A 404 46.10 10.96 -49.79
C LYS A 404 46.63 10.68 -51.21
N GLY A 405 45.80 10.17 -52.12
CA GLY A 405 46.20 9.86 -53.51
C GLY A 405 46.10 11.03 -54.51
N GLY A 406 45.51 12.17 -54.12
CA GLY A 406 45.29 13.33 -55.00
C GLY A 406 46.40 14.38 -54.91
N GLY A 407 47.60 14.06 -55.41
CA GLY A 407 48.62 15.09 -55.68
C GLY A 407 48.27 15.91 -56.92
N PRO A 408 48.29 17.26 -56.87
CA PRO A 408 47.93 18.11 -58.02
C PRO A 408 49.09 18.20 -59.00
N SER A 409 48.95 17.63 -60.20
CA SER A 409 49.82 17.95 -61.34
C SER A 409 49.01 18.28 -62.59
N LEU A 410 48.35 19.44 -62.60
CA LEU A 410 47.81 20.09 -63.81
C LEU A 410 48.01 21.60 -63.68
N SER A 411 49.26 22.04 -63.64
CA SER A 411 49.65 23.43 -63.85
C SER A 411 50.99 23.44 -64.58
N ALA A 412 50.93 23.46 -65.91
CA ALA A 412 51.95 24.03 -66.79
C ALA A 412 51.59 23.73 -68.25
N GLN A 413 50.71 24.52 -68.86
CA GLN A 413 50.90 24.87 -70.27
C GLN A 413 50.21 26.20 -70.58
N GLY A 414 51.01 27.26 -70.58
CA GLY A 414 50.64 28.56 -71.12
C GLY A 414 50.50 28.52 -72.64
N GLY A 415 49.66 29.40 -73.16
CA GLY A 415 49.53 29.70 -74.58
C GLY A 415 48.92 31.09 -74.74
N ALA A 416 49.77 32.04 -75.08
CA ALA A 416 49.44 33.40 -75.49
C ALA A 416 48.56 33.41 -76.77
N MET A 417 47.82 34.50 -76.96
CA MET A 417 47.57 35.28 -78.20
C MET A 417 46.54 36.37 -77.81
N ALA A 418 46.88 37.66 -77.84
CA ALA A 418 46.90 38.53 -79.02
C ALA A 418 45.50 38.73 -79.61
#